data_AF-A0A3Q9EZV5-F1
#
_entry.id   AF-A0A3Q9EZV5-F1
#
_cell.length_a   1.000
_cell.length_b   1.000
_cell.length_c   1.000
_cell.angle_alpha   90.00
_cell.angle_beta   90.00
_cell.angle_gamma   90.00
#
_symmetry.space_group_name_H-M   'P 1'
#
loop_
_entity.id
_entity.type
_entity.pdbx_description
1 polymer ?
#
loop_
_entity_poly.entity_id
_entity_poly.type
_entity_poly.pdbx_seq_one_letter_code
_entity_poly.pdbx_strand_id
1 'polypeptide(L)'
;MRNGKSAAAALVAGMLVLVACGGSDGDSGSTGASGKPRVKLVINGGLGDKSFFDSAHEGLKRAAKDLGYELKVVELGSDRTKWEPGFEDAAAADDYDILAAGTFDVTDYIGDLAPQYPDKKFWVFDAPVDYSGKNGTCSNKCENVYSVTFKQNEGGYLAGFLAEKLIAAKSLKGAESLNKAGVMGGVKIPLIEDFVVGFKAGFKAAGGKDSNVLVQYVGGDKPFGDPAKGKEISNAMYGQGAALVWPVAGLSGLGTFESAAAAKRYAFGVDSDQYQTLTDPAQKNTVVTSILKNVGNALYKAAQDDQKGSLKYGTVETVGLAEDAVGYVNDDHFKELVPEKIRTELEAAADQVKSGSVKVPSAL
;
A
#
# COMPACT_ATOMS: atom_id res chain seq x y z
N MET A 1 -9.35 -93.98 28.44
CA MET A 1 -10.16 -94.17 27.21
C MET A 1 -9.59 -93.29 26.12
N ARG A 2 -9.15 -93.93 25.01
CA ARG A 2 -9.02 -93.48 23.60
C ARG A 2 -8.67 -92.01 23.34
N ASN A 3 -7.79 -91.59 22.43
CA ASN A 3 -6.94 -92.08 21.33
C ASN A 3 -6.35 -90.73 20.81
N GLY A 4 -5.19 -90.54 20.21
CA GLY A 4 -4.15 -91.39 19.67
C GLY A 4 -3.23 -90.53 18.79
N LYS A 5 -2.03 -91.07 18.57
CA LYS A 5 -1.22 -91.02 17.33
C LYS A 5 -0.51 -89.71 16.90
N SER A 6 0.80 -89.78 17.10
CA SER A 6 1.98 -89.26 16.38
C SER A 6 1.89 -89.01 14.87
N ALA A 7 2.66 -88.00 14.41
CA ALA A 7 3.63 -88.00 13.28
C ALA A 7 4.36 -86.63 13.29
N ALA A 8 5.68 -86.47 13.51
CA ALA A 8 6.83 -86.70 12.60
C ALA A 8 6.60 -86.09 11.19
N ALA A 9 7.44 -85.30 10.52
CA ALA A 9 8.87 -84.96 10.59
C ALA A 9 9.11 -83.67 9.74
N ALA A 10 10.02 -82.77 10.14
CA ALA A 10 11.35 -82.52 9.52
C ALA A 10 11.43 -81.47 8.37
N LEU A 11 12.26 -80.44 8.62
CA LEU A 11 13.15 -79.62 7.75
C LEU A 11 12.59 -79.08 6.42
N VAL A 12 12.77 -77.80 6.06
CA VAL A 12 14.03 -77.21 5.57
C VAL A 12 14.02 -75.67 5.69
N ALA A 13 15.20 -75.11 5.93
CA ALA A 13 15.54 -73.70 6.10
C ALA A 13 15.26 -72.79 4.89
N GLY A 14 15.06 -71.50 5.17
CA GLY A 14 15.14 -70.41 4.21
C GLY A 14 15.32 -69.07 4.94
N MET A 15 16.56 -68.57 4.99
CA MET A 15 16.95 -67.24 5.50
C MET A 15 16.31 -66.10 4.71
N LEU A 16 15.98 -64.98 5.39
CA LEU A 16 16.23 -63.57 5.02
C LEU A 16 15.48 -62.65 6.02
N VAL A 17 16.15 -62.09 7.05
CA VAL A 17 16.68 -60.68 7.11
C VAL A 17 15.52 -59.67 7.25
N LEU A 18 15.27 -58.98 8.37
CA LEU A 18 16.07 -57.95 9.06
C LEU A 18 15.61 -57.75 10.52
N VAL A 19 16.59 -57.48 11.39
CA VAL A 19 16.44 -57.09 12.79
C VAL A 19 15.91 -55.65 12.88
N ALA A 20 14.79 -55.46 13.56
CA ALA A 20 14.34 -54.16 14.07
C ALA A 20 14.66 -54.08 15.57
N CYS A 21 15.62 -53.23 15.94
CA CYS A 21 15.93 -52.87 17.33
C CYS A 21 16.44 -51.42 17.38
N GLY A 22 15.96 -50.68 18.37
CA GLY A 22 16.48 -49.37 18.80
C GLY A 22 15.65 -48.20 18.24
N GLY A 23 15.21 -47.22 19.02
CA GLY A 23 15.50 -46.84 20.39
C GLY A 23 14.96 -45.41 20.57
N SER A 24 14.59 -45.07 21.80
CA SER A 24 13.95 -43.82 22.22
C SER A 24 14.54 -42.54 21.61
N ASP A 25 13.67 -41.63 21.19
CA ASP A 25 13.92 -40.19 21.26
C ASP A 25 12.60 -39.45 21.55
N GLY A 26 12.70 -38.49 22.46
CA GLY A 26 11.57 -37.75 23.02
C GLY A 26 10.88 -36.88 21.98
N ASP A 27 9.58 -37.13 21.81
CA ASP A 27 8.68 -36.27 21.05
C ASP A 27 8.33 -35.04 21.89
N SER A 28 9.09 -33.96 21.68
CA SER A 28 8.70 -32.62 22.07
C SER A 28 7.53 -32.20 21.18
N GLY A 29 6.31 -32.42 21.69
CA GLY A 29 5.07 -32.04 21.04
C GLY A 29 5.03 -30.54 20.73
N SER A 30 5.31 -30.20 19.48
CA SER A 30 4.89 -28.95 18.86
C SER A 30 3.39 -29.07 18.58
N THR A 31 2.56 -28.52 19.45
CA THR A 31 1.14 -28.26 19.16
C THR A 31 1.05 -27.18 18.09
N GLY A 32 1.22 -27.57 16.82
CA GLY A 32 0.91 -26.71 15.68
C GLY A 32 -0.60 -26.49 15.62
N ALA A 33 -1.05 -25.26 15.85
CA ALA A 33 -2.43 -24.88 15.58
C ALA A 33 -2.72 -25.15 14.09
N SER A 34 -3.61 -26.11 13.82
CA SER A 34 -3.85 -26.68 12.50
C SER A 34 -4.82 -25.86 11.63
N GLY A 35 -4.72 -24.52 11.69
CA GLY A 35 -5.58 -23.59 10.95
C GLY A 35 -4.79 -22.68 10.02
N LYS A 36 -5.41 -22.26 8.91
CA LYS A 36 -4.86 -21.20 8.06
C LYS A 36 -4.84 -19.87 8.85
N PRO A 37 -3.77 -19.06 8.77
CA PRO A 37 -3.74 -17.77 9.45
C PRO A 37 -4.79 -16.82 8.83
N ARG A 38 -5.57 -16.14 9.66
CA ARG A 38 -6.70 -15.30 9.25
C ARG A 38 -6.34 -13.82 9.37
N VAL A 39 -6.45 -13.07 8.28
CA VAL A 39 -6.30 -11.62 8.26
C VAL A 39 -7.66 -10.97 8.00
N LYS A 40 -8.02 -10.01 8.84
CA LYS A 40 -9.16 -9.12 8.63
C LYS A 40 -8.65 -7.74 8.24
N LEU A 41 -8.93 -7.31 7.01
CA LEU A 41 -8.69 -5.94 6.56
C LEU A 41 -9.91 -5.08 6.91
N VAL A 42 -9.73 -4.08 7.76
CA VAL A 42 -10.75 -3.11 8.14
C VAL A 42 -10.44 -1.77 7.48
N ILE A 43 -11.38 -1.25 6.70
CA ILE A 43 -11.20 -0.08 5.84
C ILE A 43 -12.10 1.05 6.34
N ASN A 44 -11.51 2.17 6.76
CA ASN A 44 -12.21 3.42 7.11
C ASN A 44 -12.58 4.24 5.87
N GLY A 45 -13.23 3.57 4.93
CA GLY A 45 -13.53 4.03 3.58
C GLY A 45 -14.22 2.92 2.81
N GLY A 46 -13.89 2.78 1.52
CA GLY A 46 -14.36 1.66 0.71
C GLY A 46 -13.36 1.28 -0.37
N LEU A 47 -13.50 0.05 -0.85
CA LEU A 47 -12.86 -0.46 -2.05
C LEU A 47 -13.44 0.23 -3.30
N GLY A 48 -12.73 0.08 -4.42
CA GLY A 48 -13.07 0.73 -5.67
C GLY A 48 -12.45 2.11 -5.86
N ASP A 49 -11.55 2.52 -4.95
CA ASP A 49 -10.75 3.74 -5.09
C ASP A 49 -9.69 3.67 -6.21
N LYS A 50 -9.46 2.47 -6.77
CA LYS A 50 -8.50 2.18 -7.84
C LYS A 50 -7.07 2.54 -7.47
N SER A 51 -6.79 2.69 -6.18
CA SER A 51 -5.65 3.43 -5.66
C SER A 51 -5.16 2.78 -4.36
N PHE A 52 -5.43 3.36 -3.20
CA PHE A 52 -4.80 3.03 -1.93
C PHE A 52 -5.41 1.79 -1.24
N PHE A 53 -6.73 1.77 -1.03
CA PHE A 53 -7.40 0.64 -0.38
C PHE A 53 -7.50 -0.58 -1.28
N ASP A 54 -7.70 -0.38 -2.59
CA ASP A 54 -7.62 -1.46 -3.57
C ASP A 54 -6.21 -2.09 -3.58
N SER A 55 -5.14 -1.29 -3.44
CA SER A 55 -3.76 -1.80 -3.29
C SER A 55 -3.59 -2.69 -2.06
N ALA A 56 -4.06 -2.23 -0.90
CA ALA A 56 -4.01 -3.02 0.34
C ALA A 56 -4.73 -4.36 0.19
N HIS A 57 -5.95 -4.33 -0.37
CA HIS A 57 -6.76 -5.51 -0.62
C HIS A 57 -6.10 -6.49 -1.59
N GLU A 58 -5.55 -6.03 -2.72
CA GLU A 58 -4.86 -6.91 -3.68
C GLU A 58 -3.59 -7.53 -3.09
N GLY A 59 -2.86 -6.81 -2.24
CA GLY A 59 -1.73 -7.36 -1.50
C GLY A 59 -2.11 -8.51 -0.57
N LEU A 60 -3.18 -8.33 0.21
CA LEU A 60 -3.66 -9.37 1.12
C LEU A 60 -4.37 -10.52 0.37
N LYS A 61 -5.00 -10.26 -0.77
CA LYS A 61 -5.50 -11.33 -1.66
C LYS A 61 -4.36 -12.18 -2.21
N ARG A 62 -3.24 -11.56 -2.57
CA ARG A 62 -2.02 -12.29 -2.95
C ARG A 62 -1.48 -13.11 -1.77
N ALA A 63 -1.46 -12.57 -0.56
CA ALA A 63 -1.06 -13.33 0.62
C ALA A 63 -1.97 -14.54 0.86
N ALA A 64 -3.29 -14.37 0.69
CA ALA A 64 -4.24 -15.47 0.78
C ALA A 64 -3.99 -16.58 -0.25
N LYS A 65 -3.73 -16.19 -1.50
CA LYS A 65 -3.46 -17.10 -2.61
C LYS A 65 -2.11 -17.82 -2.47
N ASP A 66 -1.05 -17.07 -2.19
CA ASP A 66 0.34 -17.54 -2.32
C ASP A 66 0.87 -18.12 -1.01
N LEU A 67 0.41 -17.61 0.15
CA LEU A 67 0.92 -17.94 1.48
C LEU A 67 -0.10 -18.72 2.33
N GLY A 68 -1.33 -18.87 1.85
CA GLY A 68 -2.37 -19.67 2.48
C GLY A 68 -3.16 -18.95 3.58
N TYR A 69 -3.08 -17.61 3.64
CA TYR A 69 -3.92 -16.82 4.55
C TYR A 69 -5.41 -16.90 4.16
N GLU A 70 -6.30 -16.70 5.12
CA GLU A 70 -7.70 -16.39 4.88
C GLU A 70 -7.92 -14.89 5.01
N LEU A 71 -8.58 -14.26 4.04
CA LEU A 71 -8.83 -12.83 4.04
C LEU A 71 -10.32 -12.55 4.25
N LYS A 72 -10.62 -11.72 5.26
CA LYS A 72 -11.91 -11.07 5.44
C LYS A 72 -11.76 -9.56 5.27
N VAL A 73 -12.73 -8.91 4.65
CA VAL A 73 -12.74 -7.44 4.48
C VAL A 73 -13.98 -6.86 5.16
N VAL A 74 -13.79 -5.72 5.83
CA VAL A 74 -14.85 -4.91 6.43
C VAL A 74 -14.69 -3.47 5.96
N GLU A 75 -15.70 -2.93 5.28
CA GLU A 75 -15.74 -1.53 4.84
C GLU A 75 -16.64 -0.71 5.76
N LEU A 76 -16.08 0.25 6.48
CA LEU A 76 -16.82 1.12 7.40
C LEU A 76 -17.40 2.37 6.72
N GLY A 77 -17.03 2.61 5.45
CA GLY A 77 -17.42 3.80 4.71
C GLY A 77 -16.70 5.07 5.19
N SER A 78 -17.09 6.22 4.63
CA SER A 78 -16.48 7.52 4.94
C SER A 78 -17.12 8.27 6.13
N ASP A 79 -18.17 7.70 6.74
CA ASP A 79 -18.83 8.30 7.89
C ASP A 79 -18.01 8.03 9.16
N ARG A 80 -17.29 9.06 9.61
CA ARG A 80 -16.40 8.99 10.77
C ARG A 80 -17.10 8.54 12.04
N THR A 81 -18.41 8.79 12.18
CA THR A 81 -19.18 8.37 13.37
C THR A 81 -19.31 6.85 13.50
N LYS A 82 -19.04 6.12 12.40
CA LYS A 82 -19.08 4.65 12.37
C LYS A 82 -17.73 3.99 12.59
N TRP A 83 -16.63 4.76 12.58
CA TRP A 83 -15.29 4.20 12.59
C TRP A 83 -14.95 3.56 13.93
N GLU A 84 -15.07 4.31 15.03
CA GLU A 84 -14.80 3.81 16.39
C GLU A 84 -15.60 2.53 16.71
N PRO A 85 -16.95 2.51 16.67
CA PRO A 85 -17.70 1.29 16.95
C PRO A 85 -17.40 0.17 15.94
N GLY A 86 -17.10 0.51 14.68
CA GLY A 86 -16.72 -0.48 13.66
C GLY A 86 -15.38 -1.15 13.94
N PHE A 87 -14.39 -0.42 14.45
CA PHE A 87 -13.11 -0.99 14.88
C PHE A 87 -13.23 -1.80 16.16
N GLU A 88 -14.05 -1.35 17.13
CA GLU A 88 -14.37 -2.12 18.33
C GLU A 88 -15.01 -3.47 17.99
N ASP A 89 -16.06 -3.45 17.15
CA ASP A 89 -16.75 -4.66 16.67
C ASP A 89 -15.79 -5.60 15.91
N ALA A 90 -14.94 -5.02 15.05
CA ALA A 90 -13.96 -5.79 14.31
C ALA A 90 -12.91 -6.44 15.20
N ALA A 91 -12.47 -5.75 16.26
CA ALA A 91 -11.47 -6.27 17.19
C ALA A 91 -12.05 -7.33 18.14
N ALA A 92 -13.31 -7.18 18.55
CA ALA A 92 -13.99 -8.11 19.46
C ALA A 92 -14.36 -9.48 18.82
N ALA A 93 -14.45 -9.54 17.50
CA ALA A 93 -14.80 -10.77 16.80
C ALA A 93 -13.65 -11.81 16.77
N ASP A 94 -13.97 -13.09 16.92
CA ASP A 94 -12.95 -14.17 16.97
C ASP A 94 -12.61 -14.79 15.59
N ASP A 95 -12.92 -14.10 14.50
CA ASP A 95 -12.77 -14.56 13.12
C ASP A 95 -11.44 -14.13 12.47
N TYR A 96 -10.46 -13.67 13.26
CA TYR A 96 -9.16 -13.23 12.78
C TYR A 96 -8.03 -13.57 13.75
N ASP A 97 -6.81 -13.63 13.22
CA ASP A 97 -5.56 -13.69 13.99
C ASP A 97 -4.78 -12.36 13.86
N ILE A 98 -4.91 -11.71 12.71
CA ILE A 98 -4.34 -10.40 12.39
C ILE A 98 -5.45 -9.43 11.94
N LEU A 99 -5.55 -8.27 12.58
CA LEU A 99 -6.37 -7.14 12.11
C LEU A 99 -5.46 -6.14 11.39
N ALA A 100 -5.68 -5.97 10.09
CA ALA A 100 -4.98 -4.99 9.26
C ALA A 100 -5.87 -3.76 9.05
N ALA A 101 -5.33 -2.57 9.28
CA ALA A 101 -6.02 -1.30 9.09
C ALA A 101 -5.01 -0.22 8.68
N GLY A 102 -5.45 0.85 8.04
CA GLY A 102 -4.53 1.93 7.67
C GLY A 102 -5.20 3.27 7.54
N THR A 103 -4.36 4.28 7.25
CA THR A 103 -4.56 5.73 7.35
C THR A 103 -4.22 6.32 8.72
N PHE A 104 -3.90 7.61 8.74
CA PHE A 104 -3.66 8.37 9.98
C PHE A 104 -4.83 8.27 10.98
N ASP A 105 -6.06 8.32 10.47
CA ASP A 105 -7.28 8.35 11.29
C ASP A 105 -7.55 7.08 12.10
N VAL A 106 -6.88 5.96 11.79
CA VAL A 106 -7.10 4.68 12.50
C VAL A 106 -6.09 4.42 13.61
N THR A 107 -5.01 5.21 13.66
CA THR A 107 -3.85 4.94 14.52
C THR A 107 -4.22 4.93 16.01
N ASP A 108 -5.04 5.88 16.47
CA ASP A 108 -5.49 5.93 17.86
C ASP A 108 -6.43 4.76 18.21
N TYR A 109 -7.39 4.42 17.35
CA TYR A 109 -8.28 3.26 17.57
C TYR A 109 -7.49 1.96 17.74
N ILE A 110 -6.51 1.72 16.86
CA ILE A 110 -5.66 0.53 16.99
C ILE A 110 -4.77 0.62 18.24
N GLY A 111 -4.26 1.80 18.57
CA GLY A 111 -3.48 2.03 19.78
C GLY A 111 -4.25 1.71 21.06
N ASP A 112 -5.55 1.98 21.10
CA ASP A 112 -6.41 1.68 22.24
C ASP A 112 -6.89 0.22 22.28
N LEU A 113 -7.13 -0.38 21.11
CA LEU A 113 -7.62 -1.76 20.99
C LEU A 113 -6.50 -2.79 21.17
N ALA A 114 -5.32 -2.57 20.60
CA ALA A 114 -4.23 -3.55 20.63
C ALA A 114 -3.85 -4.04 22.05
N PRO A 115 -3.80 -3.18 23.08
CA PRO A 115 -3.59 -3.60 24.46
C PRO A 115 -4.68 -4.51 25.05
N GLN A 116 -5.91 -4.40 24.56
CA GLN A 116 -7.06 -5.17 25.03
C GLN A 116 -7.10 -6.59 24.45
N TYR A 117 -6.42 -6.81 23.32
CA TYR A 117 -6.36 -8.10 22.62
C TYR A 117 -4.90 -8.57 22.45
N PRO A 118 -4.18 -8.88 23.54
CA PRO A 118 -2.75 -9.21 23.48
C PRO A 118 -2.43 -10.49 22.70
N ASP A 119 -3.40 -11.40 22.57
CA ASP A 119 -3.25 -12.64 21.79
C ASP A 119 -3.52 -12.44 20.29
N LYS A 120 -4.00 -11.26 19.88
CA LYS A 120 -4.21 -10.89 18.48
C LYS A 120 -3.09 -9.98 17.99
N LYS A 121 -2.83 -10.02 16.69
CA LYS A 121 -1.85 -9.16 16.01
C LYS A 121 -2.54 -8.03 15.28
N PHE A 122 -1.86 -6.89 15.17
CA PHE A 122 -2.37 -5.72 14.44
C PHE A 122 -1.34 -5.25 13.44
N TRP A 123 -1.77 -5.02 12.19
CA TRP A 123 -0.95 -4.40 11.16
C TRP A 123 -1.53 -3.03 10.84
N VAL A 124 -0.74 -1.99 11.03
CA VAL A 124 -1.10 -0.61 10.71
C VAL A 124 -0.25 -0.15 9.54
N PHE A 125 -0.88 0.34 8.48
CA PHE A 125 -0.15 0.91 7.35
C PHE A 125 -0.48 2.40 7.19
N ASP A 126 0.40 3.11 6.48
CA ASP A 126 0.30 4.55 6.13
C ASP A 126 0.77 5.49 7.23
N ALA A 127 0.35 5.25 8.48
CA ALA A 127 0.78 5.98 9.66
C ALA A 127 1.05 5.00 10.81
N PRO A 128 1.97 5.31 11.73
CA PRO A 128 2.24 4.43 12.86
C PRO A 128 1.31 4.74 14.04
N VAL A 129 1.08 3.75 14.89
CA VAL A 129 0.60 4.03 16.26
C VAL A 129 1.66 4.80 17.05
N ASP A 130 1.28 5.52 18.09
CA ASP A 130 2.24 6.14 19.01
C ASP A 130 2.81 5.09 19.97
N TYR A 131 3.88 4.41 19.53
CA TYR A 131 4.63 3.47 20.38
C TYR A 131 5.21 4.10 21.65
N SER A 132 5.29 5.44 21.74
CA SER A 132 5.74 6.13 22.96
C SER A 132 4.66 6.27 24.03
N GLY A 133 3.39 6.08 23.67
CA GLY A 133 2.23 6.22 24.55
C GLY A 133 1.96 7.65 25.04
N LYS A 134 2.53 8.67 24.39
CA LYS A 134 2.39 10.07 24.82
C LYS A 134 1.00 10.63 24.54
N ASN A 135 0.32 10.13 23.52
CA ASN A 135 -1.07 10.43 23.21
C ASN A 135 -2.07 9.71 24.14
N GLY A 136 -1.61 8.83 25.05
CA GLY A 136 -2.45 8.09 25.97
C GLY A 136 -2.96 6.74 25.45
N THR A 137 -2.61 6.36 24.21
CA THR A 137 -2.90 5.04 23.65
C THR A 137 -1.72 4.08 23.89
N CYS A 138 -1.80 2.83 23.42
CA CYS A 138 -0.73 1.84 23.54
C CYS A 138 -0.30 1.58 25.00
N SER A 139 -1.25 1.35 25.91
CA SER A 139 -0.98 1.14 27.35
C SER A 139 -0.05 -0.05 27.64
N ASN A 140 0.03 -1.04 26.73
CA ASN A 140 1.00 -2.15 26.75
C ASN A 140 2.17 -1.95 25.78
N LYS A 141 2.48 -0.70 25.39
CA LYS A 141 3.45 -0.31 24.35
C LYS A 141 3.15 -0.84 22.94
N CYS A 142 1.94 -1.35 22.70
CA CYS A 142 1.55 -1.90 21.41
C CYS A 142 2.52 -2.99 20.90
N GLU A 143 2.98 -3.86 21.79
CA GLU A 143 3.96 -4.93 21.48
C GLU A 143 3.46 -5.93 20.43
N ASN A 144 2.14 -6.01 20.20
CA ASN A 144 1.47 -6.83 19.19
C ASN A 144 1.09 -6.05 17.91
N VAL A 145 1.59 -4.82 17.74
CA VAL A 145 1.34 -3.98 16.56
C VAL A 145 2.59 -3.89 15.68
N TYR A 146 2.43 -4.12 14.37
CA TYR A 146 3.42 -3.78 13.35
C TYR A 146 2.92 -2.55 12.59
N SER A 147 3.75 -1.52 12.46
CA SER A 147 3.42 -0.35 11.63
C SER A 147 4.34 -0.23 10.43
N VAL A 148 3.79 0.10 9.25
CA VAL A 148 4.56 0.46 8.06
C VAL A 148 4.17 1.83 7.54
N THR A 149 5.14 2.72 7.39
CA THR A 149 4.99 4.05 6.83
C THR A 149 5.77 4.20 5.53
N PHE A 150 5.41 5.19 4.71
CA PHE A 150 5.97 5.35 3.38
C PHE A 150 6.66 6.71 3.25
N LYS A 151 7.77 6.75 2.51
CA LYS A 151 8.44 8.00 2.13
C LYS A 151 7.78 8.59 0.89
N GLN A 152 6.51 9.00 1.02
CA GLN A 152 5.74 9.49 -0.12
C GLN A 152 6.31 10.79 -0.72
N ASN A 153 7.03 11.60 0.06
CA ASN A 153 7.80 12.72 -0.45
C ASN A 153 8.80 12.31 -1.56
N GLU A 154 9.45 11.15 -1.46
CA GLU A 154 10.36 10.65 -2.49
C GLU A 154 9.62 10.40 -3.82
N GLY A 155 8.41 9.84 -3.75
CA GLY A 155 7.53 9.68 -4.92
C GLY A 155 7.05 11.03 -5.46
N GLY A 156 6.70 11.96 -4.56
CA GLY A 156 6.38 13.35 -4.91
C GLY A 156 7.53 14.01 -5.67
N TYR A 157 8.77 13.84 -5.23
CA TYR A 157 9.95 14.38 -5.93
C TYR A 157 10.04 13.88 -7.36
N LEU A 158 9.88 12.57 -7.60
CA LEU A 158 9.87 12.02 -8.96
C LEU A 158 8.72 12.55 -9.80
N ALA A 159 7.53 12.69 -9.21
CA ALA A 159 6.36 13.27 -9.86
C ALA A 159 6.61 14.70 -10.32
N GLY A 160 7.09 15.56 -9.41
CA GLY A 160 7.40 16.96 -9.72
C GLY A 160 8.49 17.09 -10.77
N PHE A 161 9.56 16.31 -10.63
CA PHE A 161 10.66 16.30 -11.59
C PHE A 161 10.17 15.92 -13.00
N LEU A 162 9.42 14.82 -13.12
CA LEU A 162 8.85 14.38 -14.39
C LEU A 162 7.90 15.42 -14.97
N ALA A 163 7.00 16.00 -14.16
CA ALA A 163 6.04 16.99 -14.61
C ALA A 163 6.72 18.20 -15.26
N GLU A 164 7.73 18.76 -14.60
CA GLU A 164 8.48 19.89 -15.16
C GLU A 164 9.22 19.49 -16.44
N LYS A 165 9.88 18.32 -16.48
CA LYS A 165 10.59 17.88 -17.69
C LYS A 165 9.67 17.74 -18.89
N LEU A 166 8.48 17.17 -18.71
CA LEU A 166 7.48 17.04 -19.77
C LEU A 166 6.96 18.40 -20.25
N ILE A 167 6.70 19.32 -19.31
CA ILE A 167 6.25 20.69 -19.60
C ILE A 167 7.33 21.47 -20.35
N ALA A 168 8.55 21.51 -19.84
CA ALA A 168 9.66 22.23 -20.43
C ALA A 168 10.02 21.72 -21.83
N ALA A 169 9.90 20.40 -22.05
CA ALA A 169 10.12 19.77 -23.36
C ALA A 169 8.93 19.92 -24.31
N LYS A 170 7.76 20.38 -23.84
CA LYS A 170 6.52 20.45 -24.61
C LYS A 170 6.13 19.11 -25.25
N SER A 171 6.41 18.01 -24.55
CA SER A 171 6.20 16.65 -25.08
C SER A 171 4.76 16.15 -24.90
N LEU A 172 3.95 16.87 -24.14
CA LEU A 172 2.54 16.55 -23.90
C LEU A 172 1.67 17.13 -25.02
N LYS A 173 1.20 16.26 -25.91
CA LYS A 173 0.42 16.64 -27.09
C LYS A 173 -0.85 17.40 -26.70
N GLY A 174 -1.07 18.55 -27.33
CA GLY A 174 -2.19 19.45 -27.05
C GLY A 174 -1.99 20.36 -25.84
N ALA A 175 -0.92 20.19 -25.05
CA ALA A 175 -0.57 20.98 -23.88
C ALA A 175 0.77 21.74 -24.06
N GLU A 176 1.28 21.87 -25.28
CA GLU A 176 2.61 22.41 -25.61
C GLU A 176 2.79 23.89 -25.26
N SER A 177 1.69 24.64 -25.14
CA SER A 177 1.68 26.06 -24.74
C SER A 177 1.48 26.26 -23.24
N LEU A 178 1.27 25.18 -22.49
CA LEU A 178 1.01 25.24 -21.05
C LEU A 178 2.30 25.09 -20.25
N ASN A 179 2.31 25.71 -19.07
CA ASN A 179 3.53 25.82 -18.25
C ASN A 179 3.29 25.55 -16.77
N LYS A 180 2.12 25.02 -16.39
CA LYS A 180 1.78 24.71 -15.00
C LYS A 180 1.51 23.22 -14.80
N ALA A 181 1.68 22.77 -13.57
CA ALA A 181 1.22 21.47 -13.09
C ALA A 181 0.30 21.67 -11.89
N GLY A 182 -0.70 20.80 -11.74
CA GLY A 182 -1.59 20.78 -10.59
C GLY A 182 -1.29 19.62 -9.66
N VAL A 183 -1.42 19.84 -8.34
CA VAL A 183 -1.42 18.81 -7.30
C VAL A 183 -2.69 18.97 -6.48
N MET A 184 -3.55 17.95 -6.50
CA MET A 184 -4.77 17.94 -5.71
C MET A 184 -4.62 16.98 -4.53
N GLY A 185 -4.62 17.50 -3.31
CA GLY A 185 -4.66 16.68 -2.10
C GLY A 185 -6.09 16.35 -1.66
N GLY A 186 -6.28 15.28 -0.89
CA GLY A 186 -7.57 15.04 -0.22
C GLY A 186 -7.85 16.11 0.83
N VAL A 187 -7.00 16.20 1.86
CA VAL A 187 -7.09 17.16 2.96
C VAL A 187 -5.69 17.68 3.31
N LYS A 188 -5.60 18.90 3.85
CA LYS A 188 -4.33 19.51 4.22
C LYS A 188 -3.85 19.03 5.59
N ILE A 189 -3.15 17.91 5.60
CA ILE A 189 -2.52 17.28 6.78
C ILE A 189 -1.05 16.93 6.46
N PRO A 190 -0.17 16.75 7.46
CA PRO A 190 1.24 16.44 7.24
C PRO A 190 1.50 15.32 6.22
N LEU A 191 0.74 14.22 6.27
CA LEU A 191 0.86 13.09 5.35
C LEU A 191 0.63 13.49 3.88
N ILE A 192 -0.38 14.31 3.60
CA ILE A 192 -0.66 14.79 2.24
C ILE A 192 0.31 15.90 1.85
N GLU A 193 0.69 16.76 2.79
CA GLU A 193 1.72 17.77 2.55
C GLU A 193 3.07 17.14 2.19
N ASP A 194 3.38 15.96 2.69
CA ASP A 194 4.61 15.23 2.38
C ASP A 194 4.73 14.94 0.87
N PHE A 195 3.62 14.53 0.22
CA PHE A 195 3.58 14.42 -1.25
C PHE A 195 3.78 15.78 -1.93
N VAL A 196 3.15 16.84 -1.43
CA VAL A 196 3.19 18.19 -2.04
C VAL A 196 4.58 18.82 -1.93
N VAL A 197 5.25 18.72 -0.79
CA VAL A 197 6.61 19.24 -0.61
C VAL A 197 7.61 18.48 -1.47
N GLY A 198 7.45 17.15 -1.58
CA GLY A 198 8.19 16.33 -2.52
C GLY A 198 8.02 16.82 -3.96
N PHE A 199 6.77 16.99 -4.41
CA PHE A 199 6.44 17.49 -5.74
C PHE A 199 7.11 18.82 -6.05
N LYS A 200 6.96 19.81 -5.16
CA LYS A 200 7.58 21.13 -5.37
C LYS A 200 9.10 21.03 -5.42
N ALA A 201 9.71 20.21 -4.57
CA ALA A 201 11.16 20.02 -4.57
C ALA A 201 11.66 19.41 -5.89
N GLY A 202 10.99 18.37 -6.40
CA GLY A 202 11.33 17.74 -7.68
C GLY A 202 11.10 18.66 -8.87
N PHE A 203 9.97 19.36 -8.89
CA PHE A 203 9.62 20.33 -9.93
C PHE A 203 10.66 21.44 -10.03
N LYS A 204 11.09 21.99 -8.88
CA LYS A 204 12.15 22.98 -8.81
C LYS A 204 13.51 22.41 -9.25
N ALA A 205 13.85 21.19 -8.83
CA ALA A 205 15.11 20.54 -9.20
C ALA A 205 15.23 20.31 -10.73
N ALA A 206 14.10 20.10 -11.41
CA ALA A 206 14.03 19.98 -12.87
C ALA A 206 14.10 21.33 -13.63
N GLY A 207 14.12 22.46 -12.93
CA GLY A 207 14.18 23.82 -13.50
C GLY A 207 12.90 24.64 -13.38
N GLY A 208 11.86 24.07 -12.78
CA GLY A 208 10.56 24.70 -12.64
C GLY A 208 10.52 25.77 -11.55
N LYS A 209 9.46 26.58 -11.59
CA LYS A 209 9.18 27.62 -10.57
C LYS A 209 7.99 27.19 -9.71
N ASP A 210 8.07 27.36 -8.40
CA ASP A 210 6.98 27.04 -7.47
C ASP A 210 5.66 27.75 -7.84
N SER A 211 5.73 28.95 -8.43
CA SER A 211 4.55 29.71 -8.90
C SER A 211 3.78 29.02 -10.04
N ASN A 212 4.37 28.01 -10.68
CA ASN A 212 3.74 27.20 -11.72
C ASN A 212 3.10 25.91 -11.16
N VAL A 213 3.23 25.65 -9.87
CA VAL A 213 2.59 24.51 -9.20
C VAL A 213 1.31 24.99 -8.53
N LEU A 214 0.17 24.57 -9.07
CA LEU A 214 -1.14 24.79 -8.47
C LEU A 214 -1.39 23.73 -7.41
N VAL A 215 -1.73 24.12 -6.19
CA VAL A 215 -2.09 23.19 -5.12
C VAL A 215 -3.49 23.53 -4.62
N GLN A 216 -4.36 22.53 -4.56
CA GLN A 216 -5.70 22.63 -3.97
C GLN A 216 -6.02 21.34 -3.23
N TYR A 217 -7.00 21.40 -2.33
CA TYR A 217 -7.46 20.23 -1.58
C TYR A 217 -8.95 20.05 -1.78
N VAL A 218 -9.40 18.79 -1.81
CA VAL A 218 -10.82 18.45 -1.87
C VAL A 218 -11.55 19.00 -0.64
N GLY A 219 -11.01 18.71 0.55
CA GLY A 219 -11.58 19.16 1.82
C GLY A 219 -12.98 18.58 2.10
N GLY A 220 -13.74 19.28 2.93
CA GLY A 220 -15.09 18.85 3.34
C GLY A 220 -15.09 17.58 4.19
N ASP A 221 -16.26 16.95 4.28
CA ASP A 221 -16.48 15.80 5.18
C ASP A 221 -15.95 14.47 4.64
N LYS A 222 -15.71 14.40 3.32
CA LYS A 222 -15.26 13.19 2.61
C LYS A 222 -14.09 13.51 1.66
N PRO A 223 -12.96 14.01 2.18
CA PRO A 223 -11.83 14.49 1.37
C PRO A 223 -11.27 13.45 0.40
N PHE A 224 -11.39 12.16 0.73
CA PHE A 224 -10.96 11.03 -0.09
C PHE A 224 -12.12 10.26 -0.76
N GLY A 225 -13.36 10.78 -0.67
CA GLY A 225 -14.58 10.11 -1.15
C GLY A 225 -15.51 10.98 -2.01
N ASP A 226 -15.02 12.08 -2.59
CA ASP A 226 -15.80 13.01 -3.41
C ASP A 226 -15.24 13.22 -4.83
N PRO A 227 -15.49 12.27 -5.76
CA PRO A 227 -15.06 12.42 -7.15
C PRO A 227 -15.62 13.66 -7.85
N ALA A 228 -16.83 14.10 -7.48
CA ALA A 228 -17.46 15.27 -8.09
C ALA A 228 -16.70 16.55 -7.72
N LYS A 229 -16.31 16.69 -6.43
CA LYS A 229 -15.47 17.81 -6.00
C LYS A 229 -14.07 17.73 -6.60
N GLY A 230 -13.48 16.54 -6.69
CA GLY A 230 -12.22 16.33 -7.40
C GLY A 230 -12.29 16.80 -8.85
N LYS A 231 -13.33 16.43 -9.58
CA LYS A 231 -13.56 16.90 -10.96
C LYS A 231 -13.65 18.43 -11.07
N GLU A 232 -14.39 19.08 -10.16
CA GLU A 232 -14.51 20.55 -10.12
C GLU A 232 -13.14 21.23 -9.96
N ILE A 233 -12.33 20.75 -9.01
CA ILE A 233 -10.99 21.32 -8.75
C ILE A 233 -10.07 21.07 -9.94
N SER A 234 -10.07 19.86 -10.52
CA SER A 234 -9.25 19.54 -11.70
C SER A 234 -9.63 20.39 -12.91
N ASN A 235 -10.92 20.59 -13.17
CA ASN A 235 -11.38 21.52 -14.20
C ASN A 235 -10.84 22.94 -13.97
N ALA A 236 -10.85 23.42 -12.73
CA ALA A 236 -10.31 24.73 -12.39
C ALA A 236 -8.78 24.81 -12.59
N MET A 237 -8.04 23.74 -12.28
CA MET A 237 -6.59 23.68 -12.52
C MET A 237 -6.25 23.68 -14.01
N TYR A 238 -6.95 22.87 -14.82
CA TYR A 238 -6.78 22.86 -16.26
C TYR A 238 -7.16 24.21 -16.89
N GLY A 239 -8.23 24.84 -16.42
CA GLY A 239 -8.63 26.20 -16.83
C GLY A 239 -7.60 27.28 -16.47
N GLN A 240 -6.82 27.08 -15.41
CA GLN A 240 -5.71 27.96 -15.01
C GLN A 240 -4.40 27.68 -15.77
N GLY A 241 -4.41 26.74 -16.72
CA GLY A 241 -3.28 26.43 -17.60
C GLY A 241 -2.40 25.27 -17.14
N ALA A 242 -2.90 24.37 -16.28
CA ALA A 242 -2.19 23.14 -15.96
C ALA A 242 -2.11 22.22 -17.19
N ALA A 243 -0.91 21.76 -17.55
CA ALA A 243 -0.70 20.72 -18.57
C ALA A 243 -1.13 19.34 -18.06
N LEU A 244 -0.89 19.11 -16.76
CA LEU A 244 -1.25 17.90 -16.04
C LEU A 244 -1.68 18.18 -14.60
N VAL A 245 -2.46 17.27 -14.02
CA VAL A 245 -2.85 17.29 -12.60
C VAL A 245 -2.51 15.94 -11.97
N TRP A 246 -1.92 15.96 -10.77
CA TRP A 246 -1.67 14.78 -9.94
C TRP A 246 -2.62 14.76 -8.74
N PRO A 247 -3.59 13.81 -8.67
CA PRO A 247 -4.59 13.77 -7.62
C PRO A 247 -4.21 12.81 -6.49
N VAL A 248 -3.57 13.32 -5.44
CA VAL A 248 -3.25 12.63 -4.18
C VAL A 248 -4.49 12.66 -3.25
N ALA A 249 -5.59 12.04 -3.71
CA ALA A 249 -6.90 12.20 -3.08
C ALA A 249 -7.78 10.94 -3.09
N GLY A 250 -7.21 9.73 -3.21
CA GLY A 250 -7.95 8.47 -3.18
C GLY A 250 -9.12 8.45 -4.19
N LEU A 251 -10.30 8.02 -3.76
CA LEU A 251 -11.51 7.97 -4.61
C LEU A 251 -11.88 9.35 -5.18
N SER A 252 -11.69 10.44 -4.42
CA SER A 252 -11.92 11.81 -4.94
C SER A 252 -11.07 12.12 -6.17
N GLY A 253 -9.88 11.52 -6.26
CA GLY A 253 -8.95 11.71 -7.36
C GLY A 253 -9.48 11.22 -8.71
N LEU A 254 -10.42 10.27 -8.72
CA LEU A 254 -10.98 9.70 -9.96
C LEU A 254 -11.62 10.74 -10.87
N GLY A 255 -12.20 11.80 -10.30
CA GLY A 255 -12.77 12.91 -11.08
C GLY A 255 -11.73 13.63 -11.96
N THR A 256 -10.45 13.56 -11.61
CA THR A 256 -9.36 14.16 -12.37
C THR A 256 -9.16 13.51 -13.73
N PHE A 257 -9.30 12.19 -13.85
CA PHE A 257 -9.11 11.51 -15.13
C PHE A 257 -10.25 11.83 -16.10
N GLU A 258 -11.47 12.00 -15.59
CA GLU A 258 -12.60 12.49 -16.40
C GLU A 258 -12.35 13.93 -16.87
N SER A 259 -11.91 14.82 -15.97
CA SER A 259 -11.52 16.18 -16.32
C SER A 259 -10.39 16.23 -17.34
N ALA A 260 -9.37 15.39 -17.20
CA ALA A 260 -8.23 15.31 -18.10
C ALA A 260 -8.69 14.91 -19.51
N ALA A 261 -9.54 13.88 -19.61
CA ALA A 261 -10.10 13.43 -20.89
C ALA A 261 -10.93 14.53 -21.57
N ALA A 262 -11.82 15.18 -20.82
CA ALA A 262 -12.66 16.27 -21.32
C ALA A 262 -11.85 17.49 -21.76
N ALA A 263 -10.80 17.85 -21.01
CA ALA A 263 -9.90 18.96 -21.31
C ALA A 263 -8.85 18.64 -22.39
N LYS A 264 -8.72 17.36 -22.80
CA LYS A 264 -7.61 16.85 -23.62
C LYS A 264 -6.27 17.22 -22.99
N ARG A 265 -6.14 16.88 -21.71
CA ARG A 265 -4.99 17.11 -20.83
C ARG A 265 -4.57 15.79 -20.19
N TYR A 266 -3.48 15.86 -19.42
CA TYR A 266 -2.88 14.69 -18.82
C TYR A 266 -3.10 14.65 -17.31
N ALA A 267 -2.89 13.48 -16.73
CA ALA A 267 -2.86 13.29 -15.29
C ALA A 267 -1.72 12.34 -14.91
N PHE A 268 -1.29 12.41 -13.66
CA PHE A 268 -0.57 11.30 -13.04
C PHE A 268 -1.52 10.49 -12.19
N GLY A 269 -1.30 9.18 -12.10
CA GLY A 269 -1.93 8.34 -11.09
C GLY A 269 -1.22 8.39 -9.74
N VAL A 270 -1.86 7.83 -8.72
CA VAL A 270 -1.32 7.72 -7.36
C VAL A 270 -1.66 6.35 -6.74
N ASP A 271 -0.76 5.91 -5.86
CA ASP A 271 -0.79 4.68 -5.06
C ASP A 271 -0.69 3.39 -5.89
N SER A 272 -1.59 3.19 -6.85
CA SER A 272 -1.63 2.06 -7.77
C SER A 272 -1.38 2.49 -9.21
N ASP A 273 -1.13 1.52 -10.09
CA ASP A 273 -1.11 1.76 -11.53
C ASP A 273 -2.52 2.08 -12.06
N GLN A 274 -2.86 3.36 -12.06
CA GLN A 274 -4.17 3.84 -12.50
C GLN A 274 -4.36 3.78 -14.02
N TYR A 275 -3.29 3.59 -14.81
CA TYR A 275 -3.47 3.20 -16.20
C TYR A 275 -4.07 1.80 -16.30
N GLN A 276 -3.77 0.88 -15.39
CA GLN A 276 -4.35 -0.49 -15.42
C GLN A 276 -5.70 -0.59 -14.70
N THR A 277 -5.88 0.12 -13.59
CA THR A 277 -7.08 -0.01 -12.74
C THR A 277 -8.29 0.77 -13.24
N LEU A 278 -8.10 1.83 -14.03
CA LEU A 278 -9.17 2.54 -14.72
C LEU A 278 -9.74 1.69 -15.87
N THR A 279 -11.04 1.83 -16.14
CA THR A 279 -11.76 1.03 -17.15
C THR A 279 -12.10 1.83 -18.40
N ASP A 280 -12.33 3.14 -18.29
CA ASP A 280 -12.66 4.01 -19.42
C ASP A 280 -11.40 4.34 -20.24
N PRO A 281 -11.29 3.92 -21.51
CA PRO A 281 -10.11 4.19 -22.33
C PRO A 281 -9.77 5.68 -22.48
N ALA A 282 -10.76 6.57 -22.52
CA ALA A 282 -10.51 8.01 -22.63
C ALA A 282 -9.82 8.55 -21.38
N GLN A 283 -10.17 8.02 -20.21
CA GLN A 283 -9.54 8.37 -18.93
C GLN A 283 -8.16 7.73 -18.81
N LYS A 284 -8.04 6.42 -19.08
CA LYS A 284 -6.77 5.68 -19.04
C LYS A 284 -5.69 6.35 -19.87
N ASN A 285 -6.01 6.76 -21.10
CA ASN A 285 -5.06 7.35 -22.02
C ASN A 285 -4.56 8.75 -21.59
N THR A 286 -5.15 9.35 -20.56
CA THR A 286 -4.66 10.62 -19.98
C THR A 286 -3.58 10.40 -18.93
N VAL A 287 -3.46 9.19 -18.39
CA VAL A 287 -2.48 8.84 -17.35
C VAL A 287 -1.10 8.73 -17.99
N VAL A 288 -0.16 9.61 -17.63
CA VAL A 288 1.22 9.55 -18.16
C VAL A 288 2.02 8.45 -17.47
N THR A 289 1.93 8.40 -16.14
CA THR A 289 2.45 7.38 -15.25
C THR A 289 1.64 7.43 -13.96
N SER A 290 1.81 6.45 -13.08
CA SER A 290 1.30 6.51 -11.71
C SER A 290 2.45 6.51 -10.73
N ILE A 291 2.39 7.42 -9.75
CA ILE A 291 3.34 7.45 -8.64
C ILE A 291 2.87 6.42 -7.61
N LEU A 292 3.63 5.35 -7.51
CA LEU A 292 3.25 4.17 -6.74
C LEU A 292 3.54 4.39 -5.26
N LYS A 293 2.58 3.96 -4.45
CA LYS A 293 2.71 3.68 -3.03
C LYS A 293 2.22 2.26 -2.85
N ASN A 294 3.15 1.32 -2.88
CA ASN A 294 2.88 -0.10 -2.99
C ASN A 294 2.40 -0.71 -1.66
N VAL A 295 1.28 -0.20 -1.11
CA VAL A 295 0.66 -0.68 0.13
C VAL A 295 0.44 -2.18 0.09
N GLY A 296 -0.09 -2.70 -1.02
CA GLY A 296 -0.28 -4.13 -1.21
C GLY A 296 1.03 -4.93 -1.13
N ASN A 297 2.13 -4.44 -1.70
CA ASN A 297 3.42 -5.13 -1.61
C ASN A 297 3.98 -5.10 -0.19
N ALA A 298 3.81 -3.98 0.53
CA ALA A 298 4.22 -3.88 1.93
C ALA A 298 3.45 -4.87 2.82
N LEU A 299 2.13 -4.96 2.66
CA LEU A 299 1.30 -5.93 3.41
C LEU A 299 1.57 -7.38 3.00
N TYR A 300 1.81 -7.65 1.71
CA TYR A 300 2.22 -8.97 1.26
C TYR A 300 3.56 -9.38 1.87
N LYS A 301 4.54 -8.47 1.88
CA LYS A 301 5.84 -8.69 2.53
C LYS A 301 5.68 -8.91 4.04
N ALA A 302 4.84 -8.13 4.71
CA ALA A 302 4.54 -8.32 6.13
C ALA A 302 3.97 -9.72 6.39
N ALA A 303 3.07 -10.22 5.55
CA ALA A 303 2.56 -11.59 5.63
C ALA A 303 3.66 -12.65 5.42
N GLN A 304 4.57 -12.44 4.47
CA GLN A 304 5.72 -13.34 4.29
C GLN A 304 6.63 -13.37 5.52
N ASP A 305 6.90 -12.21 6.11
CA ASP A 305 7.80 -12.08 7.24
C ASP A 305 7.15 -12.59 8.54
N ASP A 306 5.83 -12.44 8.68
CA ASP A 306 5.04 -12.96 9.81
C ASP A 306 5.01 -14.49 9.80
N GLN A 307 4.76 -15.11 8.63
CA GLN A 307 4.80 -16.57 8.48
C GLN A 307 6.19 -17.16 8.81
N LYS A 308 7.26 -16.39 8.57
CA LYS A 308 8.64 -16.76 8.93
C LYS A 308 9.01 -16.45 10.37
N GLY A 309 8.13 -15.80 11.15
CA GLY A 309 8.44 -15.34 12.50
C GLY A 309 9.47 -14.20 12.57
N SER A 310 9.67 -13.49 11.45
CA SER A 310 10.67 -12.42 11.29
C SER A 310 10.08 -11.01 11.29
N LEU A 311 8.77 -10.87 11.19
CA LEU A 311 8.09 -9.58 11.28
C LEU A 311 8.25 -9.00 12.70
N LYS A 312 8.72 -7.75 12.79
CA LYS A 312 8.98 -7.07 14.06
C LYS A 312 7.75 -6.30 14.52
N TYR A 313 7.08 -6.82 15.54
CA TYR A 313 6.02 -6.10 16.25
C TYR A 313 6.61 -5.14 17.31
N GLY A 314 5.79 -4.19 17.79
CA GLY A 314 6.20 -3.13 18.70
C GLY A 314 7.06 -2.04 18.03
N THR A 315 7.08 -1.98 16.69
CA THR A 315 7.97 -1.07 15.94
C THR A 315 7.31 -0.52 14.67
N VAL A 316 7.87 0.57 14.15
CA VAL A 316 7.54 1.13 12.83
C VAL A 316 8.67 0.86 11.83
N GLU A 317 8.29 0.34 10.66
CA GLU A 317 9.12 0.26 9.46
C GLU A 317 8.79 1.44 8.54
N THR A 318 9.81 2.11 7.99
CA THR A 318 9.61 3.19 7.01
C THR A 318 10.25 2.80 5.69
N VAL A 319 9.43 2.69 4.65
CA VAL A 319 9.82 2.19 3.33
C VAL A 319 9.66 3.27 2.25
N GLY A 320 10.56 3.32 1.29
CA GLY A 320 10.57 4.33 0.23
C GLY A 320 10.98 3.75 -1.12
N LEU A 321 11.67 4.56 -1.92
CA LEU A 321 12.22 4.15 -3.22
C LEU A 321 13.27 3.04 -3.08
N ALA A 322 14.06 3.04 -1.99
CA ALA A 322 15.11 2.06 -1.76
C ALA A 322 14.56 0.64 -1.51
N GLU A 323 13.37 0.56 -0.90
CA GLU A 323 12.65 -0.69 -0.63
C GLU A 323 11.60 -1.02 -1.71
N ASP A 324 11.61 -0.29 -2.83
CA ASP A 324 10.61 -0.39 -3.93
C ASP A 324 9.14 -0.26 -3.46
N ALA A 325 8.93 0.37 -2.30
CA ALA A 325 7.61 0.63 -1.74
C ALA A 325 6.99 1.93 -2.28
N VAL A 326 7.84 2.84 -2.74
CA VAL A 326 7.46 4.05 -3.47
C VAL A 326 8.13 4.01 -4.83
N GLY A 327 7.50 4.53 -5.88
CA GLY A 327 8.08 4.48 -7.22
C GLY A 327 7.19 5.12 -8.29
N TYR A 328 7.40 4.72 -9.54
CA TYR A 328 6.56 5.10 -10.66
C TYR A 328 6.41 3.93 -11.63
N VAL A 329 5.33 3.93 -12.39
CA VAL A 329 5.10 2.93 -13.45
C VAL A 329 5.98 3.25 -14.66
N ASN A 330 6.78 2.27 -15.08
CA ASN A 330 7.67 2.34 -16.25
C ASN A 330 7.37 1.20 -17.24
N ASP A 331 6.13 1.17 -17.73
CA ASP A 331 5.64 0.21 -18.70
C ASP A 331 5.75 0.75 -20.14
N ASP A 332 5.20 0.01 -21.11
CA ASP A 332 5.27 0.43 -22.51
C ASP A 332 4.42 1.67 -22.79
N HIS A 333 3.28 1.85 -22.09
CA HIS A 333 2.46 3.06 -22.17
C HIS A 333 3.23 4.31 -21.71
N PHE A 334 3.96 4.20 -20.60
CA PHE A 334 4.86 5.27 -20.14
C PHE A 334 5.94 5.58 -21.18
N LYS A 335 6.55 4.57 -21.80
CA LYS A 335 7.60 4.77 -22.81
C LYS A 335 7.08 5.42 -24.10
N GLU A 336 5.81 5.18 -24.45
CA GLU A 336 5.16 5.83 -25.59
C GLU A 336 4.91 7.32 -25.35
N LEU A 337 4.53 7.70 -24.13
CA LEU A 337 4.22 9.09 -23.77
C LEU A 337 5.45 9.91 -23.35
N VAL A 338 6.48 9.27 -22.80
CA VAL A 338 7.64 9.95 -22.21
C VAL A 338 8.90 9.73 -23.07
N PRO A 339 9.45 10.81 -23.66
CA PRO A 339 10.68 10.73 -24.46
C PRO A 339 11.83 10.06 -23.71
N GLU A 340 12.62 9.25 -24.41
CA GLU A 340 13.73 8.49 -23.82
C GLU A 340 14.67 9.34 -22.97
N LYS A 341 15.04 10.53 -23.47
CA LYS A 341 15.87 11.47 -22.72
C LYS A 341 15.28 11.81 -21.34
N ILE A 342 13.97 12.05 -21.26
CA ILE A 342 13.29 12.37 -20.00
C ILE A 342 13.23 11.13 -19.10
N ARG A 343 13.04 9.93 -19.68
CA ARG A 343 13.08 8.67 -18.91
C ARG A 343 14.45 8.45 -18.25
N THR A 344 15.54 8.66 -18.98
CA THR A 344 16.90 8.55 -18.44
C THR A 344 17.18 9.60 -17.36
N GLU A 345 16.72 10.84 -17.55
CA GLU A 345 16.84 11.88 -16.52
C GLU A 345 16.04 11.55 -15.25
N LEU A 346 14.84 10.97 -15.40
CA LEU A 346 14.00 10.53 -14.28
C LEU A 346 14.63 9.35 -13.51
N GLU A 347 15.17 8.36 -14.22
CA GLU A 347 15.86 7.22 -13.62
C GLU A 347 17.09 7.67 -12.82
N ALA A 348 17.90 8.57 -13.38
CA ALA A 348 19.03 9.16 -12.66
C ALA A 348 18.58 9.94 -11.41
N ALA A 349 17.45 10.66 -11.48
CA ALA A 349 16.88 11.33 -10.31
C ALA A 349 16.41 10.33 -9.24
N ALA A 350 15.79 9.22 -9.65
CA ALA A 350 15.39 8.15 -8.74
C ALA A 350 16.60 7.51 -8.04
N ASP A 351 17.67 7.21 -8.76
CA ASP A 351 18.90 6.65 -8.19
C ASP A 351 19.57 7.61 -7.18
N GLN A 352 19.53 8.91 -7.46
CA GLN A 352 20.04 9.93 -6.53
C GLN A 352 19.23 10.00 -5.23
N VAL A 353 17.90 9.85 -5.30
CA VAL A 353 17.06 9.79 -4.11
C VAL A 353 17.28 8.46 -3.37
N LYS A 354 17.26 7.32 -4.09
CA LYS A 354 17.51 5.97 -3.53
C LYS A 354 18.84 5.89 -2.78
N SER A 355 19.90 6.46 -3.34
CA SER A 355 21.24 6.50 -2.72
C SER A 355 21.38 7.51 -1.59
N GLY A 356 20.40 8.41 -1.39
CA GLY A 356 20.47 9.51 -0.43
C GLY A 356 21.36 10.69 -0.87
N SER A 357 21.86 10.67 -2.11
CA SER A 357 22.59 11.80 -2.72
C SER A 357 21.71 13.06 -2.81
N VAL A 358 20.42 12.87 -3.05
CA VAL A 358 19.39 13.89 -2.93
C VAL A 358 18.54 13.57 -1.70
N LYS A 359 18.54 14.48 -0.73
CA LYS A 359 17.63 14.42 0.43
C LYS A 359 16.37 15.21 0.10
N VAL A 360 15.27 14.51 -0.09
CA VAL A 360 13.97 15.11 -0.36
C VAL A 360 13.40 15.70 0.94
N PRO A 361 12.89 16.95 0.96
CA PRO A 361 12.23 17.50 2.14
C PRO A 361 11.00 16.67 2.51
N SER A 362 10.68 16.64 3.80
CA SER A 362 9.52 15.94 4.34
C SER A 362 8.67 16.88 5.18
N ALA A 363 7.37 16.62 5.22
CA ALA A 363 6.41 17.30 6.08
C ALA A 363 6.05 16.48 7.35
N LEU A 364 6.62 15.28 7.50
CA LEU A 364 6.42 14.37 8.62
C LEU A 364 7.42 14.57 9.76
#